data_AF-A0A6A5XD26-F1
#
_entry.id   AF-A0A6A5XD26-F1
#
_cell.length_a   1.000
_cell.length_b   1.000
_cell.length_c   1.000
_cell.angle_alpha   90.00
_cell.angle_beta   90.00
_cell.angle_gamma   90.00
#
_symmetry.space_group_name_H-M   'P 1'
#
loop_
_entity.id
_entity.type
_entity.pdbx_description
1 polymer ?
#
loop_
_entity_poly.entity_id
_entity_poly.type
_entity_poly.pdbx_seq_one_letter_code
_entity_poly.pdbx_strand_id
1 'polypeptide(L)'
;MLTAALFILSVAGLGLSQAPEGYRTVYITSMVDTKYVVVPAAPSPPKSGNTVVVQTLNNKPEQQWYLKADASKIQLAATQLCLDAGEKSNWKDMGKIWLKDCSDTVEGQQWNVMADGRIALVKSSPQQCIDLQYMRATPNNPVGLYACAGLGNTGAKDKGINWPLVNATTV
;
A
#
# COMPACT_ATOMS: atom_id res chain seq x y z
N MET A 1 -28.67 -17.14 49.54
CA MET A 1 -28.22 -16.16 48.53
C MET A 1 -27.29 -16.90 47.58
N LEU A 2 -27.71 -17.09 46.33
CA LEU A 2 -27.02 -17.90 45.32
C LEU A 2 -26.16 -16.95 44.47
N THR A 3 -24.84 -17.03 44.58
CA THR A 3 -23.92 -16.28 43.71
C THR A 3 -23.62 -17.12 42.48
N ALA A 4 -24.23 -16.75 41.34
CA ALA A 4 -23.91 -17.32 40.05
C ALA A 4 -22.53 -16.81 39.58
N ALA A 5 -21.55 -17.71 39.49
CA ALA A 5 -20.25 -17.43 38.89
C ALA A 5 -20.40 -17.46 37.35
N LEU A 6 -20.26 -16.29 36.72
CA LEU A 6 -20.27 -16.14 35.27
C LEU A 6 -18.88 -16.52 34.73
N PHE A 7 -18.75 -17.74 34.19
CA PHE A 7 -17.58 -18.14 33.41
C PHE A 7 -17.62 -17.42 32.06
N ILE A 8 -16.71 -16.46 31.86
CA ILE A 8 -16.48 -15.85 30.55
C ILE A 8 -15.60 -16.82 29.75
N LEU A 9 -16.20 -17.44 28.73
CA LEU A 9 -15.51 -18.30 27.78
C LEU A 9 -14.73 -17.39 26.80
N SER A 10 -13.40 -17.31 26.96
CA SER A 10 -12.55 -16.64 25.99
C SER A 10 -12.50 -17.46 24.71
N VAL A 11 -13.11 -16.95 23.63
CA VAL A 11 -12.94 -17.52 22.29
C VAL A 11 -11.51 -17.19 21.85
N ALA A 12 -10.63 -18.19 21.90
CA ALA A 12 -9.34 -18.14 21.23
C ALA A 12 -9.59 -18.20 19.71
N GLY A 13 -9.83 -17.03 19.11
CA GLY A 13 -9.87 -16.88 17.66
C GLY A 13 -8.51 -17.25 17.10
N LEU A 14 -8.49 -18.26 16.22
CA LEU A 14 -7.32 -18.61 15.42
C LEU A 14 -6.83 -17.34 14.70
N GLY A 15 -5.60 -16.93 15.03
CA GLY A 15 -5.03 -15.64 14.68
C GLY A 15 -4.87 -15.44 13.17
N LEU A 16 -5.88 -14.86 12.55
CA LEU A 16 -5.68 -14.02 11.36
C LEU A 16 -5.42 -12.61 11.89
N SER A 17 -4.22 -12.07 11.63
CA SER A 17 -3.88 -10.69 11.99
C SER A 17 -4.97 -9.76 11.44
N GLN A 18 -5.83 -9.24 12.31
CA GLN A 18 -6.81 -8.24 11.94
C GLN A 18 -6.07 -6.96 11.54
N ALA A 19 -6.66 -6.17 10.62
CA ALA A 19 -6.12 -4.85 10.32
C ALA A 19 -6.05 -4.01 11.62
N PRO A 20 -5.01 -3.18 11.80
CA PRO A 20 -4.95 -2.25 12.93
C PRO A 20 -6.23 -1.40 13.01
N GLU A 21 -6.56 -0.92 14.21
CA GLU A 21 -7.76 -0.10 14.40
C GLU A 21 -7.78 1.11 13.45
N GLY A 22 -8.92 1.31 12.77
CA GLY A 22 -9.11 2.38 11.78
C GLY A 22 -8.49 2.12 10.40
N TYR A 23 -7.78 1.00 10.21
CA TYR A 23 -7.28 0.59 8.90
C TYR A 23 -8.29 -0.29 8.15
N ARG A 24 -8.25 -0.17 6.82
CA ARG A 24 -8.93 -1.05 5.87
C ARG A 24 -7.90 -1.96 5.22
N THR A 25 -8.30 -3.21 4.97
CA THR A 25 -7.52 -4.12 4.12
C THR A 25 -7.96 -3.96 2.67
N VAL A 26 -7.03 -3.66 1.78
CA VAL A 26 -7.32 -3.40 0.37
C VAL A 26 -6.31 -4.06 -0.57
N TYR A 27 -6.71 -4.19 -1.83
CA TYR A 27 -5.83 -4.28 -2.98
C TYR A 27 -5.61 -2.87 -3.55
N ILE A 28 -4.35 -2.52 -3.83
CA ILE A 28 -3.98 -1.29 -4.54
C ILE A 28 -3.96 -1.65 -6.04
N THR A 29 -5.07 -1.42 -6.74
CA THR A 29 -5.26 -1.88 -8.13
C THR A 29 -4.81 -0.83 -9.13
N SER A 30 -4.25 -1.24 -10.27
CA SER A 30 -3.85 -0.31 -11.33
C SER A 30 -5.07 0.21 -12.11
N MET A 31 -5.16 1.52 -12.34
CA MET A 31 -6.18 2.08 -13.25
C MET A 31 -5.90 1.79 -14.73
N VAL A 32 -4.67 1.38 -15.09
CA VAL A 32 -4.34 0.96 -16.46
C VAL A 32 -5.04 -0.36 -16.80
N ASP A 33 -4.94 -1.35 -15.91
CA ASP A 33 -5.70 -2.60 -15.95
C ASP A 33 -5.91 -3.11 -14.51
N THR A 34 -7.18 -3.13 -14.11
CA THR A 34 -7.61 -3.46 -12.73
C THR A 34 -7.32 -4.90 -12.31
N LYS A 35 -6.91 -5.77 -13.24
CA LYS A 35 -6.42 -7.11 -12.91
C LYS A 35 -5.08 -7.10 -12.20
N TYR A 36 -4.34 -6.00 -12.26
CA TYR A 36 -3.00 -5.88 -11.69
C TYR A 36 -3.00 -5.09 -10.39
N VAL A 37 -2.28 -5.61 -9.40
CA VAL A 37 -2.21 -5.06 -8.04
C VAL A 37 -0.77 -4.89 -7.59
N VAL A 38 -0.52 -3.88 -6.76
CA VAL A 38 0.81 -3.64 -6.16
C VAL A 38 1.16 -4.75 -5.19
N VAL A 39 2.33 -5.35 -5.36
CA VAL A 39 2.88 -6.41 -4.51
C VAL A 39 4.39 -6.20 -4.28
N PRO A 40 4.99 -6.85 -3.27
CA PRO A 40 6.43 -6.91 -3.14
C PRO A 40 7.08 -7.63 -4.34
N ALA A 41 8.12 -7.06 -4.91
CA ALA A 41 9.01 -7.75 -5.84
C ALA A 41 9.79 -8.80 -5.02
N ALA A 42 9.69 -10.08 -5.38
CA ALA A 42 10.33 -11.28 -4.81
C ALA A 42 11.42 -11.11 -3.70
N PRO A 43 11.45 -11.93 -2.63
CA PRO A 43 10.84 -13.24 -2.46
C PRO A 43 9.63 -13.28 -1.52
N SER A 44 8.93 -14.43 -1.50
CA SER A 44 8.02 -14.83 -0.43
C SER A 44 8.81 -15.68 0.59
N PRO A 45 8.81 -15.34 1.89
CA PRO A 45 8.09 -14.21 2.49
C PRO A 45 8.73 -12.86 2.13
N PRO A 46 7.92 -11.79 1.99
CA PRO A 46 8.41 -10.42 1.79
C PRO A 46 9.36 -9.98 2.91
N LYS A 47 10.38 -9.19 2.57
CA LYS A 47 11.37 -8.67 3.53
C LYS A 47 11.72 -7.21 3.27
N SER A 48 12.30 -6.57 4.29
CA SER A 48 12.86 -5.23 4.17
C SER A 48 13.91 -5.16 3.05
N GLY A 49 13.84 -4.10 2.24
CA GLY A 49 14.70 -3.88 1.07
C GLY A 49 14.10 -4.38 -0.26
N ASN A 50 13.04 -5.18 -0.25
CA ASN A 50 12.32 -5.51 -1.48
C ASN A 50 11.71 -4.25 -2.10
N THR A 51 11.74 -4.12 -3.43
CA THR A 51 10.95 -3.11 -4.14
C THR A 51 9.51 -3.57 -4.33
N VAL A 52 8.67 -2.74 -4.94
CA VAL A 52 7.30 -3.14 -5.33
C VAL A 52 7.13 -3.20 -6.86
N VAL A 53 6.26 -4.09 -7.30
CA VAL A 53 5.88 -4.33 -8.70
C VAL A 53 4.37 -4.55 -8.76
N VAL A 54 3.83 -4.67 -9.97
CA VAL A 54 2.48 -5.21 -10.16
C VAL A 54 2.47 -6.70 -10.52
N GLN A 55 1.45 -7.41 -10.03
CA GLN A 55 1.15 -8.79 -10.37
C GLN A 55 -0.35 -8.97 -10.61
N THR A 56 -0.75 -10.04 -11.29
CA THR A 56 -2.16 -10.38 -11.44
C THR A 56 -2.78 -10.68 -10.06
N LEU A 57 -3.94 -10.10 -9.78
CA LEU A 57 -4.71 -10.35 -8.57
C LEU A 57 -5.10 -11.83 -8.49
N ASN A 58 -4.74 -12.47 -7.38
CA ASN A 58 -5.04 -13.87 -7.07
C ASN A 58 -5.31 -14.10 -5.57
N ASN A 59 -5.66 -13.03 -4.84
CA ASN A 59 -6.07 -13.04 -3.43
C ASN A 59 -5.03 -13.53 -2.43
N LYS A 60 -3.74 -13.55 -2.80
CA LYS A 60 -2.68 -13.95 -1.87
C LYS A 60 -2.43 -12.88 -0.79
N PRO A 61 -1.97 -13.26 0.42
CA PRO A 61 -1.70 -12.31 1.51
C PRO A 61 -0.74 -11.19 1.11
N GLU A 62 0.29 -11.48 0.31
CA GLU A 62 1.26 -10.48 -0.16
C GLU A 62 0.68 -9.43 -1.13
N GLN A 63 -0.60 -9.53 -1.49
CA GLN A 63 -1.33 -8.56 -2.31
C GLN A 63 -2.18 -7.58 -1.50
N GLN A 64 -2.28 -7.81 -0.19
CA GLN A 64 -3.16 -7.06 0.70
C GLN A 64 -2.40 -6.00 1.48
N TRP A 65 -2.97 -4.81 1.58
CA TRP A 65 -2.38 -3.67 2.26
C TRP A 65 -3.36 -3.10 3.28
N TYR A 66 -2.84 -2.77 4.46
CA TYR A 66 -3.55 -1.95 5.44
C TYR A 66 -3.30 -0.48 5.12
N LEU A 67 -4.38 0.28 4.98
CA LEU A 67 -4.33 1.74 4.91
C LEU A 67 -5.49 2.37 5.66
N LYS A 68 -5.33 3.63 6.07
CA LYS A 68 -6.42 4.47 6.56
C LYS A 68 -6.53 5.73 5.71
N ALA A 69 -7.61 6.48 5.90
CA ALA A 69 -7.71 7.82 5.32
C ALA A 69 -6.64 8.74 5.93
N ASP A 70 -6.36 9.85 5.25
CA ASP A 70 -5.35 10.85 5.61
C ASP A 70 -3.88 10.35 5.54
N ALA A 71 -2.96 11.26 5.87
CA ALA A 71 -1.52 10.99 5.90
C ALA A 71 -1.19 9.86 6.86
N SER A 72 -0.80 8.71 6.32
CA SER A 72 -0.48 7.52 7.12
C SER A 72 0.47 6.57 6.39
N LYS A 73 0.97 5.58 7.15
CA LYS A 73 1.71 4.46 6.58
C LYS A 73 0.78 3.53 5.80
N ILE A 74 1.30 2.97 4.71
CA ILE A 74 0.66 1.87 3.98
C ILE A 74 1.45 0.61 4.30
N GLN A 75 0.84 -0.28 5.07
CA GLN A 75 1.46 -1.48 5.63
C GLN A 75 1.07 -2.71 4.85
N LEU A 76 2.02 -3.59 4.56
CA LEU A 76 1.74 -4.90 3.98
C LEU A 76 1.03 -5.76 5.04
N ALA A 77 -0.14 -6.30 4.69
CA ALA A 77 -1.02 -6.97 5.64
C ALA A 77 -0.31 -8.13 6.37
N ALA A 78 -0.62 -8.30 7.66
CA ALA A 78 -0.04 -9.30 8.55
C ALA A 78 1.51 -9.28 8.68
N THR A 79 2.18 -8.18 8.32
CA THR A 79 3.63 -7.98 8.50
C THR A 79 3.93 -6.69 9.25
N GLN A 80 5.19 -6.39 9.56
CA GLN A 80 5.63 -5.06 10.03
C GLN A 80 6.32 -4.25 8.92
N LEU A 81 6.03 -4.56 7.64
CA LEU A 81 6.63 -3.90 6.49
C LEU A 81 5.70 -2.84 5.90
N CYS A 82 6.24 -1.67 5.59
CA CYS A 82 5.51 -0.53 5.03
C CYS A 82 6.13 -0.09 3.69
N LEU A 83 5.31 0.53 2.84
CA LEU A 83 5.80 1.25 1.67
C LEU A 83 6.69 2.42 2.10
N ASP A 84 7.87 2.51 1.50
CA ASP A 84 8.90 3.46 1.86
C ASP A 84 9.52 4.07 0.60
N ALA A 85 9.47 5.40 0.50
CA ALA A 85 10.03 6.19 -0.60
C ALA A 85 11.56 6.41 -0.48
N GLY A 86 12.21 5.82 0.52
CA GLY A 86 13.62 6.01 0.85
C GLY A 86 13.93 7.43 1.33
N GLU A 87 15.22 7.76 1.30
CA GLU A 87 15.72 9.10 1.62
C GLU A 87 15.23 10.15 0.62
N LYS A 88 15.23 11.43 1.03
CA LYS A 88 14.78 12.56 0.21
C LYS A 88 15.48 12.66 -1.16
N SER A 89 16.72 12.19 -1.27
CA SER A 89 17.48 12.13 -2.52
C SER A 89 16.84 11.21 -3.59
N ASN A 90 15.95 10.29 -3.18
CA ASN A 90 15.18 9.41 -4.05
C ASN A 90 13.83 10.00 -4.49
N TRP A 91 13.35 11.10 -3.88
CA TRP A 91 11.99 11.62 -4.10
C TRP A 91 11.88 12.42 -5.40
N LYS A 92 11.92 11.71 -6.52
CA LYS A 92 11.89 12.22 -7.89
C LYS A 92 11.27 11.17 -8.81
N ASP A 93 10.98 11.57 -10.04
CA ASP A 93 10.51 10.67 -11.08
C ASP A 93 11.42 9.44 -11.22
N MET A 94 10.79 8.26 -11.34
CA MET A 94 11.45 6.94 -11.37
C MET A 94 12.15 6.55 -10.06
N GLY A 95 11.98 7.32 -8.99
CA GLY A 95 12.39 6.93 -7.64
C GLY A 95 11.78 5.59 -7.26
N LYS A 96 12.56 4.73 -6.61
CA LYS A 96 12.07 3.40 -6.21
C LYS A 96 11.21 3.52 -4.95
N ILE A 97 10.27 2.60 -4.80
CA ILE A 97 9.55 2.37 -3.56
C ILE A 97 9.97 0.99 -3.03
N TRP A 98 10.28 0.93 -1.74
CA TRP A 98 10.71 -0.27 -1.05
C TRP A 98 9.73 -0.69 0.04
N LEU A 99 9.91 -1.91 0.52
CA LEU A 99 9.47 -2.34 1.83
C LEU A 99 10.55 -2.01 2.86
N LYS A 100 10.14 -1.42 3.98
CA LYS A 100 10.97 -1.21 5.17
C LYS A 100 10.14 -1.48 6.42
N ASP A 101 10.78 -1.66 7.56
CA ASP A 101 10.06 -1.76 8.83
C ASP A 101 9.22 -0.49 9.05
N CYS A 102 7.98 -0.68 9.44
CA CYS A 102 7.04 0.42 9.64
C CYS A 102 7.51 1.35 10.76
N SER A 103 7.54 2.66 10.49
CA SER A 103 7.90 3.70 11.46
C SER A 103 7.05 4.95 11.27
N ASP A 104 6.45 5.45 12.35
CA ASP A 104 5.66 6.68 12.33
C ASP A 104 6.52 7.95 12.15
N THR A 105 7.84 7.84 12.35
CA THR A 105 8.76 8.98 12.29
C THR A 105 9.48 9.12 10.96
N VAL A 106 9.39 8.13 10.07
CA VAL A 106 10.05 8.16 8.77
C VAL A 106 9.17 8.90 7.76
N GLU A 107 9.63 10.07 7.30
CA GLU A 107 8.88 10.88 6.34
C GLU A 107 8.62 10.15 5.01
N GLY A 108 9.54 9.26 4.60
CA GLY A 108 9.40 8.41 3.41
C GLY A 108 8.26 7.39 3.49
N GLN A 109 7.64 7.20 4.65
CA GLN A 109 6.52 6.27 4.86
C GLN A 109 5.18 6.98 5.08
N GLN A 110 5.14 8.31 4.93
CA GLN A 110 3.93 9.10 5.13
C GLN A 110 3.25 9.32 3.78
N TRP A 111 2.15 8.61 3.55
CA TRP A 111 1.40 8.63 2.30
C TRP A 111 0.02 9.25 2.50
N ASN A 112 -0.36 10.17 1.63
CA ASN A 112 -1.71 10.73 1.56
C ASN A 112 -2.50 9.96 0.50
N VAL A 113 -3.44 9.13 0.94
CA VAL A 113 -4.39 8.44 0.06
C VAL A 113 -5.49 9.43 -0.32
N MET A 114 -5.44 9.93 -1.55
CA MET A 114 -6.33 10.99 -2.02
C MET A 114 -7.67 10.42 -2.52
N ALA A 115 -8.74 11.21 -2.38
CA ALA A 115 -10.08 10.81 -2.83
C ALA A 115 -10.18 10.59 -4.35
N ASP A 116 -9.25 11.15 -5.12
CA ASP A 116 -9.18 11.01 -6.58
C ASP A 116 -8.39 9.78 -7.05
N GLY A 117 -7.94 8.93 -6.12
CA GLY A 117 -7.23 7.68 -6.40
C GLY A 117 -5.70 7.81 -6.46
N ARG A 118 -5.14 9.01 -6.35
CA ARG A 118 -3.69 9.19 -6.22
C ARG A 118 -3.23 8.84 -4.79
N ILE A 119 -1.98 8.39 -4.66
CA ILE A 119 -1.33 8.15 -3.38
C ILE A 119 -0.05 8.97 -3.34
N ALA A 120 -0.04 10.06 -2.57
CA ALA A 120 1.00 11.08 -2.60
C ALA A 120 1.97 10.98 -1.41
N LEU A 121 3.27 11.18 -1.63
CA LEU A 121 4.28 11.22 -0.57
C LEU A 121 4.23 12.57 0.16
N VAL A 122 3.73 12.58 1.39
CA VAL A 122 3.29 13.79 2.11
C VAL A 122 4.31 14.92 2.13
N LYS A 123 5.60 14.61 2.33
CA LYS A 123 6.67 15.62 2.49
C LYS A 123 7.42 15.97 1.20
N SER A 124 7.06 15.38 0.07
CA SER A 124 7.75 15.62 -1.20
C SER A 124 7.38 16.98 -1.80
N SER A 125 8.38 17.68 -2.35
CA SER A 125 8.22 18.92 -3.10
C SER A 125 9.29 18.96 -4.22
N PRO A 126 8.91 18.94 -5.51
CA PRO A 126 7.53 18.84 -6.02
C PRO A 126 6.84 17.55 -5.57
N GLN A 127 5.51 17.58 -5.51
CA GLN A 127 4.71 16.48 -4.98
C GLN A 127 4.87 15.21 -5.85
N GLN A 128 5.32 14.12 -5.23
CA GLN A 128 5.49 12.79 -5.83
C GLN A 128 4.36 11.85 -5.42
N CYS A 129 3.93 11.00 -6.36
CA CYS A 129 2.87 10.00 -6.21
C CYS A 129 3.39 8.60 -6.54
N ILE A 130 2.73 7.58 -6.01
CA ILE A 130 2.95 6.19 -6.46
C ILE A 130 2.54 6.09 -7.93
N ASP A 131 3.42 5.51 -8.75
CA ASP A 131 3.27 5.42 -10.21
C ASP A 131 3.57 4.01 -10.73
N LEU A 132 2.75 3.55 -11.68
CA LEU A 132 3.03 2.37 -12.48
C LEU A 132 3.95 2.77 -13.63
N GLN A 133 5.23 2.41 -13.52
CA GLN A 133 6.24 2.87 -14.45
C GLN A 133 5.86 2.56 -15.91
N TYR A 134 5.99 3.57 -16.77
CA TYR A 134 5.65 3.49 -18.19
C TYR A 134 4.18 3.14 -18.49
N MET A 135 3.27 3.30 -17.51
CA MET A 135 1.85 2.91 -17.60
C MET A 135 1.68 1.46 -18.08
N ARG A 136 2.57 0.56 -17.67
CA ARG A 136 2.61 -0.82 -18.19
C ARG A 136 2.07 -1.81 -17.18
N ALA A 137 0.80 -2.17 -17.31
CA ALA A 137 0.15 -3.19 -16.48
C ALA A 137 0.49 -4.61 -16.99
N THR A 138 1.70 -5.07 -16.69
CA THR A 138 2.15 -6.44 -16.96
C THR A 138 2.89 -6.99 -15.74
N PRO A 139 2.92 -8.32 -15.51
CA PRO A 139 3.59 -8.92 -14.36
C PRO A 139 5.03 -8.42 -14.21
N ASN A 140 5.44 -8.14 -12.97
CA ASN A 140 6.77 -7.64 -12.61
C ASN A 140 7.12 -6.23 -13.12
N ASN A 141 6.16 -5.49 -13.69
CA ASN A 141 6.43 -4.09 -14.01
C ASN A 141 6.61 -3.28 -12.72
N PRO A 142 7.66 -2.44 -12.59
CA PRO A 142 7.94 -1.73 -11.37
C PRO A 142 6.87 -0.69 -11.01
N VAL A 143 6.73 -0.48 -9.71
CA VAL A 143 5.99 0.64 -9.13
C VAL A 143 6.98 1.57 -8.45
N GLY A 144 6.90 2.86 -8.73
CA GLY A 144 7.86 3.85 -8.25
C GLY A 144 7.20 5.19 -7.92
N LEU A 145 8.02 6.24 -7.89
CA LEU A 145 7.59 7.62 -7.72
C LEU A 145 7.51 8.32 -9.07
N TYR A 146 6.52 9.19 -9.22
CA TYR A 146 6.43 10.14 -10.32
C TYR A 146 5.70 11.41 -9.87
N ALA A 147 5.91 12.51 -10.58
CA ALA A 147 5.19 13.76 -10.33
C ALA A 147 3.67 13.53 -10.23
N CYS A 148 3.05 13.97 -9.14
CA CYS A 148 1.59 13.85 -8.94
C CYS A 148 0.76 14.65 -9.94
N ALA A 149 1.40 15.54 -10.71
CA ALA A 149 0.78 16.23 -11.83
C ALA A 149 0.45 15.27 -12.99
N GLY A 150 1.07 14.09 -13.05
CA GLY A 150 0.88 13.12 -14.12
C GLY A 150 1.43 13.59 -15.46
N LEU A 151 1.44 12.69 -16.44
CA LEU A 151 1.85 12.96 -17.80
C LEU A 151 0.96 14.07 -18.40
N GLY A 152 1.60 15.10 -18.96
CA GLY A 152 0.90 16.24 -19.55
C GLY A 152 0.12 17.09 -18.54
N ASN A 153 0.45 17.03 -17.24
CA ASN A 153 -0.26 17.75 -16.17
C ASN A 153 -1.75 17.36 -16.05
N THR A 154 -2.09 16.12 -16.35
CA THR A 154 -3.48 15.63 -16.36
C THR A 154 -4.00 15.19 -14.98
N GLY A 155 -3.12 15.16 -13.98
CA GLY A 155 -3.45 14.83 -12.58
C GLY A 155 -4.05 13.44 -12.47
N ALA A 156 -5.13 13.31 -11.72
CA ALA A 156 -5.82 12.03 -11.49
C ALA A 156 -6.36 11.35 -12.77
N LYS A 157 -6.39 12.03 -13.93
CA LYS A 157 -6.74 11.41 -15.22
C LYS A 157 -5.60 10.54 -15.78
N ASP A 158 -4.37 10.73 -15.30
CA ASP A 158 -3.26 9.84 -15.61
C ASP A 158 -3.46 8.50 -14.88
N LYS A 159 -3.60 7.43 -15.68
CA LYS A 159 -3.84 6.08 -15.18
C LYS A 159 -2.62 5.45 -14.50
N GLY A 160 -1.41 5.95 -14.77
CA GLY A 160 -0.17 5.47 -14.17
C GLY A 160 -0.09 5.79 -12.67
N ILE A 161 -0.57 6.96 -12.27
CA ILE A 161 -0.54 7.44 -10.87
C ILE A 161 -1.86 7.27 -10.11
N ASN A 162 -2.87 6.66 -10.74
CA ASN A 162 -4.19 6.44 -10.14
C ASN A 162 -4.37 4.97 -9.75
N TRP A 163 -4.72 4.74 -8.49
CA TRP A 163 -4.78 3.42 -7.87
C TRP A 163 -6.13 3.17 -7.19
N PRO A 164 -7.16 2.66 -7.90
CA PRO A 164 -8.40 2.29 -7.26
C PRO A 164 -8.16 1.30 -6.12
N LEU A 165 -8.70 1.62 -4.95
CA LEU A 165 -8.57 0.80 -3.74
C LEU A 165 -9.78 -0.12 -3.64
N VAL A 166 -9.55 -1.43 -3.79
CA VAL A 166 -10.61 -2.45 -3.69
C VAL A 166 -10.50 -3.12 -2.34
N ASN A 167 -11.57 -3.13 -1.55
CA ASN A 167 -11.57 -3.82 -0.26
C ASN A 167 -11.25 -5.31 -0.45
N ALA A 168 -10.24 -5.80 0.25
CA ALA A 168 -9.98 -7.23 0.36
C ALA A 168 -10.97 -7.78 1.38
N THR A 169 -12.13 -8.25 0.92
CA THR A 169 -13.04 -8.98 1.79
C THR A 169 -12.38 -10.28 2.21
N THR A 170 -12.41 -10.60 3.50
CA THR A 170 -12.17 -11.96 3.98
C THR A 170 -13.10 -12.90 3.22
N VAL A 171 -12.55 -13.84 2.46
CA VAL A 171 -13.28 -14.99 1.94
C VAL A 171 -13.53 -15.96 3.08
#